data_AF-A0A452Y172-F1
#
_entry.id   AF-A0A452Y172-F1
#
_cell.length_a   1.000
_cell.length_b   1.000
_cell.length_c   1.000
_cell.angle_alpha   90.00
_cell.angle_beta   90.00
_cell.angle_gamma   90.00
#
_symmetry.space_group_name_H-M   'P 1'
#
loop_
_entity.id
_entity.type
_entity.pdbx_description
1 polymer ?
#
loop_
_entity_poly.entity_id
_entity_poly.type
_entity_poly.pdbx_seq_one_letter_code
_entity_poly.pdbx_strand_id
1 'polypeptide(L)'
;MFGQQSFSAMGSAEMSLLAMPPHQSNESFLKAYEVVLILDDRDTFGPRSRRKVVDNIRSQFNIPVEIKHLPVGDALWIARHKELDTDYVLDFIVERKNVEDLLGSIKDNRYKDQKLRLKKCGLRKLIYLVEGDVNTVDGSEGVKTACFTTEVLEGFDVQRTTGYADTEKKYGHLTGSIIDYYSRNFSAGADTS
;
A
#
# COMPACT_ATOMS: atom_id res chain seq x y z
N MET A 1 -36.92 11.34 -37.00
CA MET A 1 -35.59 10.74 -37.22
C MET A 1 -34.82 10.89 -35.91
N PHE A 2 -35.01 9.96 -34.97
CA PHE A 2 -34.30 9.95 -33.68
C PHE A 2 -33.22 8.89 -33.77
N GLY A 3 -31.96 9.32 -33.82
CA GLY A 3 -30.80 8.45 -33.82
C GLY A 3 -30.58 7.88 -32.42
N GLN A 4 -30.77 6.58 -32.30
CA GLN A 4 -30.44 5.81 -31.11
C GLN A 4 -28.93 5.58 -31.13
N GLN A 5 -28.17 6.41 -30.42
CA GLN A 5 -26.75 6.13 -30.17
C GLN A 5 -26.67 5.07 -29.08
N SER A 6 -26.40 3.85 -29.53
CA SER A 6 -25.96 2.73 -28.71
C SER A 6 -24.66 3.10 -27.98
N PHE A 7 -24.74 3.20 -26.65
CA PHE A 7 -23.55 3.16 -25.80
C PHE A 7 -22.99 1.75 -25.85
N SER A 8 -21.90 1.58 -26.58
CA SER A 8 -21.06 0.38 -26.50
C SER A 8 -20.48 0.31 -25.09
N ALA A 9 -20.94 -0.65 -24.29
CA ALA A 9 -20.27 -1.07 -23.07
C ALA A 9 -18.96 -1.79 -23.44
N MET A 10 -17.97 -1.03 -23.90
CA MET A 10 -16.56 -1.46 -23.95
C MET A 10 -15.91 -0.91 -22.69
N GLY A 11 -16.04 -1.65 -21.59
CA GLY A 11 -15.48 -1.27 -20.30
C GLY A 11 -15.58 -2.38 -19.27
N SER A 12 -15.53 -3.64 -19.72
CA SER A 12 -15.53 -4.81 -18.85
C SER A 12 -14.31 -5.65 -19.22
N ALA A 13 -13.35 -5.70 -18.29
CA ALA A 13 -12.13 -6.52 -18.29
C ALA A 13 -10.79 -5.87 -18.71
N GLU A 14 -10.57 -4.59 -18.42
CA GLU A 14 -9.23 -4.21 -17.95
C GLU A 14 -9.13 -4.71 -16.49
N MET A 15 -8.75 -5.97 -16.27
CA MET A 15 -8.23 -6.35 -14.95
C MET A 15 -7.13 -5.34 -14.67
N SER A 16 -7.26 -4.51 -13.63
CA SER A 16 -6.29 -3.44 -13.36
C SER A 16 -4.92 -4.06 -13.01
N LEU A 17 -4.16 -4.46 -14.02
CA LEU A 17 -2.87 -5.08 -13.88
C LEU A 17 -1.95 -4.03 -13.28
N LEU A 18 -1.45 -4.28 -12.08
CA LEU A 18 -0.47 -3.39 -11.46
C LEU A 18 0.73 -3.21 -12.38
N ALA A 19 1.29 -2.00 -12.40
CA ALA A 19 2.43 -1.67 -13.23
C ALA A 19 3.60 -2.62 -12.93
N MET A 20 4.13 -3.27 -13.97
CA MET A 20 5.28 -4.16 -13.86
C MET A 20 6.58 -3.37 -14.03
N PRO A 21 7.63 -3.65 -13.23
CA PRO A 21 8.95 -3.12 -13.53
C PRO A 21 9.48 -3.71 -14.86
N PRO A 22 10.45 -3.04 -15.52
CA PRO A 22 11.03 -3.51 -16.77
C PRO A 22 11.58 -4.94 -16.67
N HIS A 23 11.50 -5.73 -17.73
CA HIS A 23 11.97 -7.10 -17.72
C HIS A 23 12.45 -7.58 -19.08
N GLN A 24 13.37 -8.54 -19.07
CA GLN A 24 13.77 -9.28 -20.26
C GLN A 24 12.89 -10.52 -20.44
N SER A 25 12.68 -10.97 -21.68
CA SER A 25 11.91 -12.18 -21.96
C SER A 25 12.51 -13.39 -21.21
N ASN A 26 11.65 -14.17 -20.56
CA ASN A 26 11.99 -15.40 -19.82
C ASN A 26 12.80 -15.22 -18.52
N GLU A 27 12.92 -14.02 -17.98
CA GLU A 27 13.47 -13.81 -16.63
C GLU A 27 12.38 -13.91 -15.55
N SER A 28 12.70 -14.53 -14.41
CA SER A 28 11.80 -14.56 -13.25
C SER A 28 11.98 -13.31 -12.38
N PHE A 29 10.88 -12.83 -11.80
CA PHE A 29 10.87 -11.58 -11.01
C PHE A 29 11.93 -11.57 -9.91
N LEU A 30 11.99 -12.64 -9.11
CA LEU A 30 12.93 -12.73 -7.99
C LEU A 30 14.38 -12.99 -8.42
N LYS A 31 14.63 -13.32 -9.70
CA LYS A 31 15.99 -13.34 -10.24
C LYS A 31 16.46 -11.92 -10.56
N ALA A 32 15.61 -11.12 -11.18
CA ALA A 32 15.91 -9.73 -11.55
C ALA A 32 15.91 -8.78 -10.35
N TYR A 33 14.95 -8.95 -9.44
CA TYR A 33 14.59 -7.94 -8.45
C TYR A 33 14.60 -8.46 -7.01
N GLU A 34 14.92 -7.56 -6.08
CA GLU A 34 14.66 -7.69 -4.65
C GLU A 34 13.53 -6.74 -4.26
N VAL A 35 12.53 -7.23 -3.51
CA VAL A 35 11.45 -6.37 -3.01
C VAL A 35 11.83 -5.80 -1.66
N VAL A 36 11.88 -4.47 -1.56
CA VAL A 36 12.26 -3.73 -0.35
C VAL A 36 11.05 -2.94 0.16
N LEU A 37 10.75 -3.09 1.44
CA LEU A 37 9.77 -2.27 2.14
C LEU A 37 10.42 -0.94 2.53
N ILE A 38 9.82 0.17 2.14
CA ILE A 38 10.23 1.51 2.52
C ILE A 38 9.26 2.04 3.58
N LEU A 39 9.79 2.48 4.72
CA LEU A 39 9.04 3.17 5.77
C LEU A 39 9.39 4.66 5.78
N ASP A 40 8.38 5.53 5.94
CA ASP A 40 8.58 6.97 6.09
C ASP A 40 9.37 7.28 7.38
N ASP A 41 10.27 8.26 7.31
CA ASP A 41 11.13 8.63 8.43
C ASP A 41 10.41 9.42 9.54
N ARG A 42 9.25 10.00 9.23
CA ARG A 42 8.37 10.67 10.20
C ARG A 42 7.35 9.72 10.81
N ASP A 43 7.21 8.50 10.29
CA ASP A 43 6.26 7.56 10.85
C ASP A 43 6.71 7.10 12.25
N THR A 44 5.77 7.17 13.21
CA THR A 44 6.04 6.85 14.62
C THR A 44 5.33 5.56 15.02
N PHE A 45 6.10 4.61 15.57
CA PHE A 45 5.60 3.37 16.16
C PHE A 45 5.53 3.50 17.69
N GLY A 46 4.99 4.62 18.16
CA GLY A 46 4.97 5.01 19.57
C GLY A 46 6.38 5.02 20.19
N PRO A 47 6.59 4.39 21.36
CA PRO A 47 7.89 4.39 22.03
C PRO A 47 8.93 3.47 21.37
N ARG A 48 8.55 2.69 20.34
CA ARG A 48 9.50 1.79 19.67
C ARG A 48 10.44 2.57 18.78
N SER A 49 11.73 2.35 18.95
CA SER A 49 12.73 2.83 18.00
C SER A 49 12.50 2.21 16.63
N ARG A 50 12.54 3.02 15.58
CA ARG A 50 12.42 2.57 14.18
C ARG A 50 13.41 1.46 13.82
N ARG A 51 14.62 1.48 14.39
CA ARG A 51 15.61 0.38 14.23
C ARG A 51 15.03 -0.96 14.69
N LYS A 52 14.35 -0.98 15.83
CA LYS A 52 13.75 -2.19 16.37
C LYS A 52 12.60 -2.71 15.49
N VAL A 53 11.81 -1.80 14.90
CA VAL A 53 10.75 -2.16 13.94
C VAL A 53 11.36 -2.84 12.71
N VAL A 54 12.41 -2.24 12.14
CA VAL A 54 13.18 -2.81 11.02
C VAL A 54 13.74 -4.18 11.37
N ASP A 55 14.43 -4.30 12.51
CA ASP A 55 15.05 -5.56 12.94
C ASP A 55 14.00 -6.66 13.17
N ASN A 56 12.84 -6.31 13.74
CA ASN A 56 11.73 -7.24 13.97
C ASN A 56 11.16 -7.77 12.65
N ILE A 57 10.85 -6.90 11.69
CA ILE A 57 10.29 -7.31 10.40
C ILE A 57 11.31 -8.17 9.65
N ARG A 58 12.57 -7.73 9.61
CA ARG A 58 13.65 -8.46 8.94
C ARG A 58 13.88 -9.84 9.55
N SER A 59 13.93 -9.95 10.87
CA SER A 59 14.16 -11.25 11.55
C SER A 59 12.99 -12.21 11.42
N GLN A 60 11.74 -11.73 11.41
CA GLN A 60 10.56 -12.60 11.35
C GLN A 60 10.19 -13.04 9.94
N PHE A 61 10.42 -12.17 8.94
CA PHE A 61 9.93 -12.39 7.57
C PHE A 61 11.02 -12.45 6.51
N ASN A 62 12.28 -12.21 6.88
CA ASN A 62 13.42 -12.13 5.97
C ASN A 62 13.22 -11.13 4.83
N ILE A 63 12.68 -9.95 5.16
CA ILE A 63 12.41 -8.86 4.22
C ILE A 63 13.42 -7.74 4.43
N PRO A 64 14.04 -7.19 3.37
CA PRO A 64 14.82 -5.96 3.47
C PRO A 64 13.89 -4.76 3.70
N VAL A 65 14.22 -3.96 4.71
CA VAL A 65 13.45 -2.77 5.09
C VAL A 65 14.39 -1.57 5.15
N GLU A 66 13.99 -0.47 4.53
CA GLU A 66 14.69 0.80 4.53
C GLU A 66 13.82 1.91 5.09
N ILE A 67 14.45 2.92 5.69
CA ILE A 67 13.77 4.13 6.16
C ILE A 67 14.17 5.27 5.24
N LYS A 68 13.19 5.91 4.59
CA LYS A 68 13.40 7.04 3.68
C LYS A 68 12.32 8.09 3.92
N HIS A 69 12.58 9.32 3.49
CA HIS A 69 11.55 10.35 3.48
C HIS A 69 10.60 10.15 2.29
N LEU A 70 9.31 9.95 2.55
CA LEU A 70 8.28 9.81 1.53
C LEU A 70 7.52 11.13 1.34
N PRO A 71 7.26 11.58 0.10
CA PRO A 71 6.42 12.76 -0.13
C PRO A 71 4.96 12.56 0.32
N VAL A 72 4.48 11.32 0.38
CA VAL A 72 3.11 10.93 0.75
C VAL A 72 3.11 9.47 1.22
N GLY A 73 2.22 9.13 2.16
CA GLY A 73 2.13 7.80 2.76
C GLY A 73 3.19 7.53 3.83
N ASP A 74 2.98 6.46 4.57
CA ASP A 74 3.83 6.01 5.68
C ASP A 74 4.67 4.78 5.30
N ALA A 75 4.24 4.01 4.30
CA ALA A 75 5.03 2.94 3.72
C ALA A 75 4.71 2.69 2.25
N LEU A 76 5.69 2.16 1.50
CA LEU A 76 5.51 1.64 0.14
C LEU A 76 6.52 0.54 -0.15
N TRP A 77 6.41 -0.11 -1.31
CA TRP A 77 7.37 -1.12 -1.75
C TRP A 77 8.07 -0.70 -3.02
N ILE A 78 9.34 -1.07 -3.13
CA ILE A 78 10.11 -0.94 -4.36
C ILE A 78 10.59 -2.33 -4.83
N ALA A 79 10.76 -2.47 -6.14
CA ALA A 79 11.58 -3.51 -6.74
C ALA A 79 12.95 -2.92 -7.07
N ARG A 80 13.97 -3.36 -6.33
CA ARG A 80 15.37 -3.01 -6.58
C ARG A 80 15.97 -3.98 -7.59
N HIS A 81 16.46 -3.48 -8.70
CA HIS A 81 17.15 -4.34 -9.68
C HIS A 81 18.47 -4.83 -9.07
N LYS A 82 18.79 -6.12 -9.21
CA LYS A 82 19.97 -6.70 -8.57
C LYS A 82 21.28 -6.38 -9.29
N GLU A 83 21.20 -6.20 -10.61
CA GLU A 83 22.36 -5.91 -11.46
C GLU A 83 22.46 -4.44 -11.90
N LEU A 84 21.36 -3.69 -11.80
CA LEU A 84 21.28 -2.28 -12.19
C LEU A 84 21.08 -1.49 -10.90
N ASP A 85 21.74 -0.35 -10.76
CA ASP A 85 21.57 0.54 -9.60
C ASP A 85 20.28 1.36 -9.78
N THR A 86 19.13 0.68 -9.86
CA THR A 86 17.83 1.29 -10.17
C THR A 86 16.72 0.66 -9.35
N ASP A 87 15.95 1.52 -8.69
CA ASP A 87 14.79 1.18 -7.88
C ASP A 87 13.49 1.58 -8.63
N TYR A 88 12.51 0.68 -8.66
CA TYR A 88 11.18 0.93 -9.24
C TYR A 88 10.11 0.89 -8.15
N VAL A 89 9.28 1.92 -8.04
CA VAL A 89 8.17 1.94 -7.09
C VAL A 89 7.10 0.96 -7.54
N LEU A 90 6.71 0.04 -6.65
CA LEU A 90 5.59 -0.87 -6.88
C LEU A 90 4.28 -0.17 -6.56
N ASP A 91 3.21 -0.67 -7.16
CA ASP A 91 1.89 -0.02 -7.20
C ASP A 91 1.11 -0.02 -5.85
N PHE A 92 1.80 -0.14 -4.72
CA PHE A 92 1.26 -0.29 -3.37
C PHE A 92 1.79 0.80 -2.43
N ILE A 93 0.89 1.44 -1.71
CA ILE A 93 1.20 2.44 -0.69
C ILE A 93 0.30 2.28 0.52
N VAL A 94 0.83 2.56 1.69
CA VAL A 94 0.12 2.50 2.97
C VAL A 94 0.08 3.88 3.59
N GLU A 95 -1.09 4.29 4.05
CA GLU A 95 -1.26 5.33 5.06
C GLU A 95 -1.69 4.63 6.36
N ARG A 96 -0.87 4.73 7.38
CA ARG A 96 -1.13 4.14 8.69
C ARG A 96 -1.73 5.20 9.60
N LYS A 97 -2.82 4.84 10.28
CA LYS A 97 -3.52 5.73 11.20
C LYS A 97 -3.83 5.02 12.50
N ASN A 98 -3.29 5.53 13.60
CA ASN A 98 -3.77 5.10 14.92
C ASN A 98 -5.23 5.55 15.10
N VAL A 99 -6.06 4.75 15.77
CA VAL A 99 -7.47 5.06 16.01
C VAL A 99 -7.70 6.42 16.68
N GLU A 100 -6.83 6.84 17.60
CA GLU A 100 -6.92 8.15 18.26
C GLU A 100 -6.57 9.29 17.29
N ASP A 101 -5.51 9.12 16.49
CA ASP A 101 -5.11 10.08 15.46
C ASP A 101 -6.16 10.19 14.35
N LEU A 102 -6.82 9.09 14.01
CA LEU A 102 -7.91 9.05 13.05
C LEU A 102 -9.09 9.87 13.58
N LEU A 103 -9.51 9.63 14.81
CA LEU A 103 -10.58 10.40 15.46
C LEU A 103 -10.27 11.90 15.49
N GLY A 104 -9.04 12.28 15.82
CA GLY A 104 -8.58 13.67 15.74
C GLY A 104 -8.63 14.22 14.32
N SER A 105 -8.13 13.46 13.35
CA SER A 105 -8.07 13.88 11.95
C SER A 105 -9.43 13.99 11.26
N ILE A 106 -10.45 13.26 11.71
CA ILE A 106 -11.82 13.37 11.20
C ILE A 106 -12.43 14.71 11.61
N LYS A 107 -12.06 15.23 12.80
CA LYS A 107 -12.54 16.50 13.32
C LYS A 107 -11.88 17.70 12.63
N ASP A 108 -10.71 17.50 12.01
CA ASP A 108 -10.01 18.52 11.24
C ASP A 108 -9.96 18.18 9.73
N ASN A 109 -9.44 19.08 8.90
CA ASN A 109 -9.40 18.84 7.44
C ASN A 109 -8.32 17.83 7.01
N ARG A 110 -7.43 17.37 7.91
CA ARG A 110 -6.27 16.53 7.53
C ARG A 110 -6.70 15.19 6.96
N TYR A 111 -7.76 14.59 7.48
CA TYR A 111 -8.25 13.31 6.98
C TYR A 111 -8.62 13.35 5.49
N LYS A 112 -9.23 14.46 5.03
CA LYS A 112 -9.58 14.63 3.61
C LYS A 112 -8.34 14.92 2.76
N ASP A 113 -7.47 15.81 3.23
CA ASP A 113 -6.28 16.25 2.48
C ASP A 113 -5.26 15.11 2.30
N GLN A 114 -5.04 14.30 3.35
CA GLN A 114 -4.16 13.13 3.30
C GLN A 114 -4.64 12.14 2.23
N LYS A 115 -5.92 11.77 2.26
CA LYS A 115 -6.49 10.85 1.27
C LYS A 115 -6.50 11.42 -0.14
N LEU A 116 -6.75 12.72 -0.30
CA LEU A 116 -6.66 13.38 -1.60
C LEU A 116 -5.25 13.29 -2.20
N ARG A 117 -4.21 13.46 -1.37
CA ARG A 117 -2.81 13.33 -1.82
C ARG A 117 -2.48 11.90 -2.23
N LEU A 118 -2.94 10.90 -1.47
CA LEU A 118 -2.77 9.48 -1.81
C LEU A 118 -3.46 9.15 -3.14
N LYS A 119 -4.70 9.59 -3.35
CA LYS A 119 -5.40 9.39 -4.64
C LYS A 119 -4.71 10.05 -5.84
N LYS A 120 -3.89 11.07 -5.59
CA LYS A 120 -3.15 11.81 -6.62
C LYS A 120 -1.70 11.37 -6.77
N CYS A 121 -1.22 10.38 -6.01
CA CYS A 121 0.18 9.94 -6.08
C CYS A 121 0.50 9.03 -7.27
N GLY A 122 -0.53 8.55 -7.99
CA GLY A 122 -0.38 7.70 -9.17
C GLY A 122 -0.30 6.21 -8.89
N LEU A 123 -0.24 5.79 -7.62
CA LEU A 123 -0.23 4.39 -7.23
C LEU A 123 -1.66 3.84 -7.16
N ARG A 124 -1.84 2.58 -7.60
CA ARG A 124 -3.17 1.98 -7.75
C ARG A 124 -3.72 1.33 -6.49
N LYS A 125 -2.86 0.71 -5.66
CA LYS A 125 -3.26 0.01 -4.43
C LYS A 125 -2.99 0.88 -3.21
N LEU A 126 -4.00 1.67 -2.87
CA LEU A 126 -4.01 2.54 -1.70
C LEU A 126 -4.52 1.75 -0.49
N ILE A 127 -3.63 1.47 0.46
CA ILE A 127 -3.96 0.73 1.69
C ILE A 127 -4.10 1.73 2.83
N TYR A 128 -5.21 1.70 3.55
CA TYR A 128 -5.44 2.50 4.75
C TYR A 128 -5.39 1.59 5.98
N LEU A 129 -4.26 1.63 6.70
CA LEU A 129 -3.99 0.73 7.82
C LEU A 129 -4.39 1.37 9.15
N VAL A 130 -5.53 0.95 9.69
CA VAL A 130 -6.09 1.46 10.94
C VAL A 130 -5.57 0.62 12.12
N GLU A 131 -4.77 1.24 12.97
CA GLU A 131 -4.07 0.60 14.08
C GLU A 131 -4.73 0.93 15.43
N GLY A 132 -5.00 -0.10 16.23
CA GLY A 132 -5.59 0.00 17.57
C GLY A 132 -7.03 -0.52 17.64
N ASP A 133 -7.56 -0.61 18.86
CA ASP A 133 -8.94 -1.04 19.07
C ASP A 133 -9.91 0.13 18.92
N VAL A 134 -10.79 0.05 17.91
CA VAL A 134 -11.81 1.07 17.65
C VAL A 134 -12.85 1.12 18.77
N ASN A 135 -13.06 0.03 19.50
CA ASN A 135 -14.09 -0.03 20.54
C ASN A 135 -13.64 0.61 21.87
N THR A 136 -12.35 0.91 22.03
CA THR A 136 -11.83 1.53 23.26
C THR A 136 -11.84 3.05 23.22
N VAL A 137 -12.21 3.68 22.09
CA VAL A 137 -12.21 5.14 21.93
C VAL A 137 -13.62 5.73 21.94
N ASP A 138 -13.79 6.86 22.62
CA ASP A 138 -15.01 7.67 22.55
C ASP A 138 -15.17 8.24 21.14
N GLY A 139 -16.31 7.96 20.48
CA GLY A 139 -16.51 8.31 19.07
C GLY A 139 -16.18 7.19 18.08
N SER A 140 -16.16 5.94 18.54
CA SER A 140 -15.97 4.73 17.72
C SER A 140 -16.86 4.67 16.47
N GLU A 141 -18.08 5.21 16.52
CA GLU A 141 -18.99 5.30 15.37
C GLU A 141 -18.43 6.16 14.24
N GLY A 142 -17.78 7.28 14.59
CA GLY A 142 -17.14 8.17 13.62
C GLY A 142 -15.98 7.48 12.91
N VAL A 143 -15.16 6.74 13.68
CA VAL A 143 -14.07 5.92 13.12
C VAL A 143 -14.60 4.83 12.21
N LYS A 144 -15.63 4.08 12.63
CA LYS A 144 -16.26 3.03 11.81
C LYS A 144 -16.81 3.59 10.50
N THR A 145 -17.50 4.74 10.56
CA THR A 145 -18.04 5.43 9.40
C THR A 145 -16.94 5.92 8.46
N ALA A 146 -15.86 6.48 9.00
CA ALA A 146 -14.72 6.94 8.24
C ALA A 146 -14.02 5.78 7.50
N CYS A 147 -13.78 4.65 8.18
CA CYS A 147 -13.24 3.45 7.56
C CYS A 147 -14.14 2.97 6.41
N PHE A 148 -15.45 2.84 6.65
CA PHE A 148 -16.40 2.39 5.63
C PHE A 148 -16.44 3.32 4.41
N THR A 149 -16.45 4.64 4.66
CA THR A 149 -16.39 5.66 3.60
C THR A 149 -15.09 5.53 2.78
N THR A 150 -13.95 5.36 3.46
CA THR A 150 -12.63 5.23 2.83
C THR A 150 -12.53 3.97 1.96
N GLU A 151 -13.12 2.87 2.43
CA GLU A 151 -13.15 1.61 1.68
C GLU A 151 -14.11 1.68 0.49
N VAL A 152 -15.40 1.90 0.78
CA VAL A 152 -16.47 1.70 -0.20
C VAL A 152 -16.62 2.86 -1.17
N LEU A 153 -16.55 4.10 -0.67
CA LEU A 153 -16.78 5.28 -1.51
C LEU A 153 -15.50 5.79 -2.15
N GLU A 154 -14.35 5.48 -1.55
CA GLU A 154 -13.08 6.06 -1.97
C GLU A 154 -12.09 5.07 -2.57
N GLY A 155 -12.36 3.76 -2.47
CA GLY A 155 -11.62 2.72 -3.16
C GLY A 155 -10.28 2.33 -2.52
N PHE A 156 -10.06 2.69 -1.25
CA PHE A 156 -8.91 2.20 -0.49
C PHE A 156 -9.15 0.77 -0.01
N ASP A 157 -8.08 0.01 0.17
CA ASP A 157 -8.10 -1.23 0.94
C ASP A 157 -7.90 -0.90 2.43
N VAL A 158 -8.97 -0.95 3.22
CA VAL A 158 -8.90 -0.63 4.65
C VAL A 158 -8.55 -1.88 5.44
N GLN A 159 -7.35 -1.91 6.01
CA GLN A 159 -6.87 -3.00 6.83
C GLN A 159 -6.79 -2.58 8.30
N ARG A 160 -7.03 -3.52 9.23
CA ARG A 160 -7.00 -3.26 10.67
C ARG A 160 -5.89 -4.05 11.34
N THR A 161 -5.22 -3.43 12.31
CA THR A 161 -4.25 -4.07 13.19
C THR A 161 -4.53 -3.67 14.63
N THR A 162 -4.20 -4.54 15.56
CA THR A 162 -4.44 -4.32 17.00
C THR A 162 -3.39 -3.43 17.67
N GLY A 163 -2.24 -3.22 17.02
CA GLY A 163 -1.15 -2.38 17.50
C GLY A 163 0.14 -2.64 16.73
N TYR A 164 1.24 -2.00 17.16
CA TYR A 164 2.51 -1.98 16.42
C TYR A 164 3.08 -3.37 16.06
N ALA A 165 2.97 -4.37 16.94
CA ALA A 165 3.48 -5.72 16.64
C ALA A 165 2.64 -6.44 15.56
N ASP A 166 1.34 -6.17 15.52
CA ASP A 166 0.45 -6.71 14.52
C ASP A 166 0.62 -5.97 13.18
N THR A 167 0.88 -4.66 13.23
CA THR A 167 1.31 -3.84 12.09
C THR A 167 2.62 -4.35 11.48
N GLU A 168 3.63 -4.65 12.29
CA GLU A 168 4.89 -5.25 11.83
C GLU A 168 4.64 -6.56 11.07
N LYS A 169 3.79 -7.44 11.62
CA LYS A 169 3.40 -8.69 10.95
C LYS A 169 2.62 -8.43 9.66
N LYS A 170 1.73 -7.44 9.67
CA LYS A 170 0.95 -7.07 8.50
C LYS A 170 1.84 -6.63 7.35
N TYR A 171 2.86 -5.81 7.60
CA TYR A 171 3.85 -5.46 6.57
C TYR A 171 4.58 -6.69 6.03
N GLY A 172 4.95 -7.63 6.90
CA GLY A 172 5.53 -8.90 6.49
C GLY A 172 4.63 -9.69 5.51
N HIS A 173 3.37 -9.90 5.89
CA HIS A 173 2.39 -10.61 5.06
C HIS A 173 2.05 -9.89 3.76
N LEU A 174 1.94 -8.55 3.78
CA LEU A 174 1.72 -7.76 2.57
C LEU A 174 2.90 -7.91 1.61
N THR A 175 4.14 -7.83 2.12
CA THR A 175 5.33 -7.99 1.28
C THR A 175 5.37 -9.37 0.61
N GLY A 176 5.08 -10.45 1.35
CA GLY A 176 4.98 -11.79 0.76
C GLY A 176 3.90 -11.87 -0.32
N SER A 177 2.72 -11.30 -0.08
CA SER A 177 1.62 -11.26 -1.05
C SER A 177 1.99 -10.47 -2.31
N ILE A 178 2.72 -9.36 -2.15
CA ILE A 178 3.23 -8.53 -3.25
C ILE A 178 4.25 -9.32 -4.07
N ILE A 179 5.21 -9.97 -3.42
CA ILE A 179 6.20 -10.83 -4.09
C ILE A 179 5.50 -11.92 -4.90
N ASP A 180 4.51 -12.59 -4.32
CA ASP A 180 3.78 -13.65 -5.03
C ASP A 180 2.99 -13.11 -6.22
N TYR A 181 2.40 -11.92 -6.09
CA TYR A 181 1.69 -11.27 -7.19
C TYR A 181 2.63 -10.96 -8.35
N TYR A 182 3.74 -10.26 -8.09
CA TYR A 182 4.69 -9.91 -9.14
C TYR A 182 5.34 -11.15 -9.74
N SER A 183 5.75 -12.13 -8.93
CA SER A 183 6.33 -13.39 -9.42
C SER A 183 5.39 -14.15 -10.36
N ARG A 184 4.07 -14.15 -10.10
CA ARG A 184 3.07 -14.79 -10.96
C ARG A 184 2.81 -14.06 -12.27
N ASN A 185 2.90 -12.73 -12.27
CA ASN A 185 2.48 -11.91 -13.42
C ASN A 185 3.65 -11.35 -14.25
N PHE A 186 4.89 -11.43 -13.74
CA PHE A 186 6.06 -10.84 -14.38
C PHE A 186 6.43 -11.46 -15.73
N SER A 187 6.18 -12.76 -15.91
CA SER A 187 6.47 -13.47 -17.17
C SER A 187 5.28 -13.49 -18.15
N ALA A 188 4.08 -13.11 -17.70
CA ALA A 188 2.86 -13.12 -18.52
C ALA A 188 2.71 -11.87 -19.40
N GLY A 189 3.54 -10.84 -19.20
CA GLY A 189 3.50 -9.57 -19.96
C GLY A 189 4.30 -9.55 -21.26
N ALA A 190 5.04 -10.62 -21.58
CA ALA A 190 5.91 -10.68 -22.75
C ALA A 190 5.18 -10.96 -24.08
N ASP A 191 3.92 -11.38 -24.04
CA ASP A 191 3.15 -11.81 -25.22
C ASP A 191 2.29 -10.69 -25.83
N THR A 192 2.34 -9.47 -25.29
CA THR A 192 1.63 -8.31 -25.85
C THR A 192 2.63 -7.27 -26.35
N SER A 193 3.22 -7.51 -27.51
CA SER A 193 3.94 -6.51 -28.31
C SER A 193 3.64 -6.70 -29.79
#